data_AF-A0A7G8BWI6-F1
#
_entry.id   AF-A0A7G8BWI6-F1
#
_cell.length_a   1.000
_cell.length_b   1.000
_cell.length_c   1.000
_cell.angle_alpha   90.00
_cell.angle_beta   90.00
_cell.angle_gamma   90.00
#
_symmetry.space_group_name_H-M   'P 1'
#
loop_
_entity.id
_entity.type
_entity.pdbx_description
1 polymer ?
#
loop_
_entity_poly.entity_id
_entity_poly.type
_entity_poly.pdbx_seq_one_letter_code
_entity_poly.pdbx_strand_id
1 'polypeptide(L)' 'MRSEAIFRAKKTLSNSYQLCQTAAKATRRMHVPSQNPQDTINSAFEKIAADSPVATVKPTKVS' A
#
# COMPACT_ATOMS: atom_id res chain seq x y z
N MET A 1 -5.27 -11.14 -8.58
CA MET A 1 -5.04 -12.20 -7.57
C MET A 1 -4.17 -11.62 -6.47
N ARG A 2 -4.53 -11.75 -5.20
CA ARG A 2 -3.88 -11.03 -4.09
C ARG A 2 -2.40 -11.38 -3.89
N SER A 3 -2.03 -12.64 -4.11
CA SER A 3 -0.65 -13.14 -4.03
C SER A 3 0.30 -12.43 -4.99
N GLU A 4 -0.14 -12.25 -6.25
CA GLU A 4 0.62 -11.53 -7.29
C GLU A 4 0.85 -10.06 -6.93
N ALA A 5 -0.17 -9.37 -6.44
CA ALA A 5 -0.05 -7.97 -6.03
C ALA A 5 0.93 -7.80 -4.86
N ILE A 6 0.90 -8.72 -3.88
CA ILE A 6 1.85 -8.73 -2.75
C ILE A 6 3.28 -9.02 -3.25
N PHE A 7 3.46 -9.99 -4.15
CA PHE A 7 4.77 -10.32 -4.70
C PHE A 7 5.39 -9.13 -5.43
N ARG A 8 4.59 -8.43 -6.25
CA ARG A 8 5.04 -7.21 -6.94
C ARG A 8 5.32 -6.06 -5.98
N ALA A 9 4.45 -5.83 -4.99
CA ALA A 9 4.67 -4.80 -3.99
C ALA A 9 5.92 -5.07 -3.13
N LYS A 10 6.25 -6.33 -2.85
CA LYS A 10 7.50 -6.73 -2.18
C LYS A 10 8.76 -6.45 -3.00
N LYS A 11 8.66 -6.42 -4.34
CA LYS A 11 9.78 -5.98 -5.20
C LYS A 11 10.03 -4.48 -5.05
N THR A 12 8.97 -3.68 -4.85
CA THR A 12 9.08 -2.24 -4.59
C THR A 12 9.53 -1.93 -3.16
N LEU A 13 8.97 -2.64 -2.17
CA LEU A 13 9.29 -2.51 -0.75
C LEU A 13 9.81 -3.85 -0.22
N SER A 14 11.13 -4.00 -0.18
CA SER A 14 11.78 -5.22 0.33
C SER A 14 11.54 -5.45 1.82
N ASN A 15 11.32 -4.36 2.58
CA ASN A 15 10.98 -4.43 4.00
C ASN A 15 9.48 -4.72 4.20
N SER A 16 9.17 -5.95 4.62
CA SER A 16 7.81 -6.41 4.89
C SER A 16 7.05 -5.56 5.93
N TYR A 17 7.74 -4.99 6.92
CA TYR A 17 7.09 -4.12 7.91
C TYR A 17 6.65 -2.80 7.29
N GLN A 18 7.50 -2.18 6.46
CA GLN A 18 7.16 -0.96 5.75
C GLN A 18 6.05 -1.20 4.73
N LEU A 19 6.06 -2.35 4.06
CA LEU A 19 4.97 -2.76 3.18
C LEU A 19 3.64 -2.82 3.91
N CYS A 20 3.58 -3.50 5.06
CA CYS A 20 2.37 -3.59 5.88
C CYS A 20 1.90 -2.22 6.39
N GLN A 21 2.81 -1.37 6.84
CA GLN A 21 2.47 -0.04 7.33
C GLN A 21 1.93 0.86 6.22
N THR A 22 2.54 0.79 5.04
CA THR A 22 2.11 1.55 3.85
C THR A 22 0.76 1.06 3.35
N ALA A 23 0.57 -0.27 3.27
CA ALA A 23 -0.70 -0.87 2.90
C ALA A 23 -1.82 -0.47 3.88
N ALA A 24 -1.57 -0.52 5.20
CA ALA A 24 -2.54 -0.11 6.22
C ALA A 24 -2.91 1.38 6.13
N LYS A 25 -1.95 2.25 5.78
CA LYS A 25 -2.21 3.67 5.55
C LYS A 25 -3.02 3.89 4.27
N ALA A 26 -2.69 3.17 3.19
CA ALA A 26 -3.39 3.27 1.92
C ALA A 26 -4.83 2.76 2.01
N THR A 27 -5.07 1.63 2.68
CA THR A 27 -6.42 1.09 2.87
C THR A 27 -7.31 2.03 3.67
N ARG A 28 -6.80 2.63 4.75
CA ARG A 28 -7.58 3.63 5.51
C ARG A 28 -7.96 4.87 4.68
N ARG A 29 -7.12 5.29 3.74
CA ARG A 29 -7.40 6.44 2.85
C ARG A 29 -8.36 6.09 1.72
N MET A 30 -8.41 4.83 1.29
CA MET A 30 -9.23 4.39 0.16
C MET A 30 -10.53 3.71 0.60
N HIS A 31 -10.64 3.32 1.86
CA HIS A 31 -11.81 2.63 2.35
C HIS A 31 -13.04 3.53 2.30
N VAL A 32 -14.09 3.01 1.66
CA VAL A 32 -15.44 3.59 1.64
C VAL A 32 -16.39 2.54 2.24
N PRO A 33 -17.34 2.90 3.12
CA PRO A 33 -18.18 1.93 3.84
C PRO A 33 -18.99 0.97 2.95
N SER A 34 -19.26 1.35 1.69
CA SER A 34 -19.99 0.53 0.71
C SER A 34 -19.11 -0.48 -0.03
N GLN A 35 -17.78 -0.42 0.13
CA GLN A 35 -16.86 -1.26 -0.63
C GLN A 35 -16.41 -2.49 0.17
N ASN A 36 -16.24 -3.59 -0.56
CA ASN A 36 -15.66 -4.80 -0.01
C ASN A 36 -14.22 -4.51 0.48
N PRO A 37 -13.90 -4.79 1.75
CA PRO A 37 -12.58 -4.53 2.31
C PRO A 37 -11.46 -5.30 1.59
N GLN A 38 -11.75 -6.48 1.03
CA GLN A 38 -10.75 -7.24 0.28
C GLN A 38 -10.33 -6.52 -1.01
N ASP A 39 -11.27 -5.91 -1.71
CA ASP A 39 -11.00 -5.17 -2.95
C ASP A 39 -10.22 -3.89 -2.66
N THR A 40 -10.49 -3.25 -1.52
CA THR A 40 -9.72 -2.10 -1.03
C THR A 40 -8.27 -2.50 -0.74
N ILE A 41 -8.06 -3.66 -0.11
CA ILE A 41 -6.72 -4.20 0.21
C ILE A 41 -5.96 -4.56 -1.07
N ASN A 42 -6.61 -5.22 -2.03
CA ASN A 42 -5.99 -5.58 -3.31
C ASN A 42 -5.57 -4.32 -4.07
N SER A 43 -6.45 -3.33 -4.15
CA SER A 43 -6.17 -2.03 -4.77
C SER A 43 -5.00 -1.29 -4.09
N ALA A 44 -4.85 -1.44 -2.77
CA ALA A 44 -3.71 -0.86 -2.05
C ALA A 44 -2.38 -1.50 -2.46
N PHE A 45 -2.33 -2.83 -2.56
CA PHE A 45 -1.13 -3.52 -3.01
C PHE A 45 -0.83 -3.25 -4.48
N GLU A 46 -1.84 -3.15 -5.32
CA GLU A 46 -1.68 -2.77 -6.73
C GLU A 46 -1.13 -1.35 -6.88
N LYS A 47 -1.61 -0.39 -6.10
CA LYS A 47 -1.04 0.97 -6.08
C LYS A 47 0.41 0.98 -5.60
N ILE A 48 0.75 0.23 -4.56
CA ILE A 48 2.15 0.13 -4.06
C ILE A 48 3.06 -0.55 -5.10
N ALA A 49 2.54 -1.50 -5.86
CA ALA A 49 3.27 -2.16 -6.94
C ALA A 49 3.42 -1.28 -8.20
N ALA A 50 2.42 -0.42 -8.48
CA ALA A 50 2.40 0.47 -9.63
C ALA A 50 3.18 1.78 -9.40
N ASP A 51 3.12 2.33 -8.18
CA ASP A 51 3.99 3.43 -7.74
C ASP A 51 5.40 2.89 -7.44
N SER A 52 6.15 2.58 -8.51
CA SER A 52 7.61 2.60 -8.45
C SER A 52 8.04 3.96 -7.87
N PRO A 53 9.06 4.04 -6.98
CA PRO A 53 9.23 5.17 -6.09
C PRO A 53 9.73 6.41 -6.83
N VAL A 54 8.80 7.21 -7.34
CA VAL A 54 9.02 8.64 -7.52
C VAL A 54 8.31 9.33 -6.35
N ALA A 55 9.12 9.95 -5.49
CA ALA A 55 8.72 10.87 -4.42
C ALA A 55 8.16 10.28 -3.12
N THR A 56 9.09 9.91 -2.23
CA THR A 56 9.21 10.53 -0.89
C THR A 56 7.93 11.09 -0.26
N VAL A 57 7.24 10.30 0.55
CA VAL A 57 6.51 10.87 1.69
C VAL A 57 7.45 10.77 2.89
N LYS A 58 8.38 11.74 2.99
CA LYS A 58 9.12 11.96 4.24
C LYS A 58 8.07 12.16 5.34
N PRO A 59 8.16 11.47 6.50
CA PRO A 59 7.33 11.80 7.63
C PRO A 59 7.73 13.21 8.07
N THR A 60 6.82 14.18 7.90
CA THR A 60 6.98 15.52 8.45
C THR A 60 7.00 15.35 9.97
N LYS A 61 8.19 15.47 10.55
CA LYS A 61 8.40 15.60 11.99
C LYS A 61 7.72 16.90 12.39
N VAL A 62 6.60 16.81 13.10
CA VAL A 62 5.99 17.99 13.75
C VAL A 62 6.81 18.20 15.03
N SER A 63 7.49 19.34 15.07
CA SER A 63 8.25 19.88 16.20
C SER A 63 7.39 20.11 17.43
#